data_AF-A0A7D4BJ03-F1
#
_entry.id   AF-A0A7D4BJ03-F1
#
_cell.length_a   1.000
_cell.length_b   1.000
_cell.length_c   1.000
_cell.angle_alpha   90.00
_cell.angle_beta   90.00
_cell.angle_gamma   90.00
#
_symmetry.space_group_name_H-M   'P 1'
#
loop_
_entity.id
_entity.type
_entity.pdbx_description
1 polymer ?
#
loop_
_entity_poly.entity_id
_entity_poly.type
_entity_poly.pdbx_seq_one_letter_code
_entity_poly.pdbx_strand_id
1 'polypeptide(L)'
;MPTLAQRGLQISKNVLFSLFINRAAKLLGKPFKVITVLNETADKLADENSKDNKFKQLFITALALVRMMRSYITGEYRQIQTSTVISGLAVLLYVLSPVDLIPDFIPVVGFLDDLSLISWFVGKFHIEITRYRDWEMQITQLAAANPAQGDPLLPAMAELGHS
;
A
#
# COMPACT_ATOMS: atom_id res chain seq x y z
N MET A 1 -5.17 -31.82 -7.88
CA MET A 1 -5.70 -30.48 -7.53
C MET A 1 -7.05 -30.66 -6.86
N PRO A 2 -7.28 -30.12 -5.64
CA PRO A 2 -8.59 -30.27 -4.99
C PRO A 2 -9.67 -29.53 -5.77
N THR A 3 -10.80 -30.20 -5.99
CA THR A 3 -11.92 -29.68 -6.78
C THR A 3 -12.60 -28.50 -6.06
N LEU A 4 -13.29 -27.64 -6.80
CA LEU A 4 -14.04 -26.51 -6.23
C LEU A 4 -15.01 -26.95 -5.11
N ALA A 5 -15.60 -28.14 -5.24
CA ALA A 5 -16.44 -28.75 -4.23
C ALA A 5 -15.66 -29.12 -2.95
N GLN A 6 -14.44 -29.67 -3.07
CA GLN A 6 -13.59 -29.98 -1.92
C GLN A 6 -13.07 -28.73 -1.21
N ARG A 7 -12.76 -27.65 -1.95
CA ARG A 7 -12.41 -26.35 -1.37
C ARG A 7 -13.61 -25.68 -0.69
N GLY A 8 -14.80 -25.77 -1.29
CA GLY A 8 -16.04 -25.31 -0.66
C GLY A 8 -16.36 -26.04 0.66
N LEU A 9 -16.09 -27.35 0.71
CA LEU A 9 -16.26 -28.16 1.92
C LEU A 9 -15.25 -27.79 3.03
N GLN A 10 -14.03 -27.40 2.66
CA GLN A 10 -13.00 -26.91 3.60
C GLN A 10 -13.36 -25.54 4.18
N ILE A 11 -13.92 -24.64 3.35
CA ILE A 11 -14.40 -23.31 3.77
C ILE A 11 -15.61 -23.45 4.71
N SER A 12 -16.52 -24.40 4.42
CA SER A 12 -17.71 -24.67 5.24
C SER A 12 -17.38 -25.18 6.66
N LYS A 13 -16.22 -25.80 6.86
CA LYS A 13 -15.78 -26.27 8.19
C LYS A 13 -15.19 -25.16 9.06
N ASN A 14 -14.98 -23.96 8.51
CA ASN A 14 -14.45 -22.83 9.25
C ASN A 14 -15.56 -22.25 10.15
N VAL A 15 -15.30 -22.16 11.46
CA VAL A 15 -16.24 -21.69 12.50
C VAL A 15 -16.79 -20.30 12.16
N LEU A 16 -15.98 -19.46 11.51
CA LEU A 16 -16.39 -18.14 11.07
C LEU A 16 -17.47 -18.22 9.97
N PHE A 17 -17.30 -19.11 9.00
CA PHE A 17 -18.20 -19.23 7.85
C PHE A 17 -19.59 -19.69 8.28
N SER A 18 -19.69 -20.65 9.20
CA SER A 18 -20.99 -21.11 9.72
C SER A 18 -21.74 -20.01 10.48
N LEU A 19 -21.04 -19.11 11.19
CA LEU A 19 -21.65 -17.93 11.83
C LEU A 19 -22.23 -16.95 10.79
N PHE A 20 -21.52 -16.73 9.69
CA PHE A 20 -22.02 -15.90 8.57
C PHE A 20 -23.23 -16.54 7.89
N ILE A 21 -23.20 -17.85 7.62
CA ILE A 21 -24.33 -18.59 7.05
C ILE A 21 -25.56 -18.52 7.96
N ASN A 22 -25.40 -18.67 9.28
CA ASN A 22 -26.51 -18.55 10.22
C ASN A 22 -27.11 -17.13 10.25
N ARG A 23 -26.27 -16.09 10.17
CA ARG A 23 -26.76 -14.70 10.05
C ARG A 23 -27.43 -14.43 8.70
N ALA A 24 -26.88 -14.96 7.61
CA ALA A 24 -27.46 -14.85 6.27
C ALA A 24 -28.81 -15.57 6.18
N ALA A 25 -28.93 -16.77 6.74
CA ALA A 25 -30.19 -17.51 6.82
C ALA A 25 -31.28 -16.73 7.59
N LYS A 26 -30.89 -16.07 8.70
CA LYS A 26 -31.81 -15.21 9.46
C LYS A 26 -32.20 -13.93 8.71
N LEU A 27 -31.33 -13.43 7.84
CA LEU A 27 -31.60 -12.29 6.96
C LEU A 27 -32.52 -12.67 5.80
N LEU A 28 -32.38 -13.87 5.22
CA LEU A 28 -33.25 -14.37 4.15
C LEU A 28 -34.73 -14.41 4.55
N GLY A 29 -35.03 -14.58 5.85
CA GLY A 29 -36.38 -14.44 6.39
C GLY A 29 -36.92 -13.00 6.42
N LYS A 30 -36.15 -11.99 5.97
CA LYS A 30 -36.50 -10.56 6.02
C LYS A 30 -36.28 -9.91 4.64
N PRO A 31 -37.25 -10.01 3.71
CA PRO A 31 -37.06 -9.62 2.31
C PRO A 31 -36.64 -8.15 2.14
N PHE A 32 -37.26 -7.22 2.88
CA PHE A 32 -36.88 -5.80 2.83
C PHE A 32 -35.44 -5.55 3.26
N LYS A 33 -34.97 -6.20 4.33
CA LYS A 33 -33.61 -6.01 4.85
C LYS A 33 -32.56 -6.55 3.88
N VAL A 34 -32.87 -7.65 3.19
CA VAL A 34 -32.01 -8.21 2.13
C VAL A 34 -31.89 -7.20 0.99
N ILE A 35 -33.01 -6.67 0.50
CA ILE A 35 -33.01 -5.69 -0.59
C ILE A 35 -32.22 -4.42 -0.21
N THR A 36 -32.38 -3.92 1.02
CA THR A 36 -31.59 -2.77 1.50
C THR A 36 -30.09 -3.07 1.52
N VAL A 37 -29.67 -4.21 2.08
CA VAL A 37 -28.25 -4.58 2.12
C VAL A 37 -27.69 -4.78 0.72
N LEU A 38 -28.47 -5.37 -0.20
CA LEU A 38 -28.07 -5.56 -1.59
C LEU A 38 -27.93 -4.23 -2.32
N ASN A 39 -28.88 -3.30 -2.16
CA ASN A 39 -28.83 -1.98 -2.77
C ASN A 39 -27.68 -1.13 -2.19
N GLU A 40 -27.52 -1.08 -0.86
CA GLU A 40 -26.40 -0.37 -0.23
C GLU A 40 -25.04 -0.93 -0.64
N THR A 41 -24.94 -2.25 -0.83
CA THR A 41 -23.72 -2.89 -1.31
C THR A 41 -23.50 -2.60 -2.79
N ALA A 42 -24.54 -2.66 -3.62
CA ALA A 42 -24.48 -2.29 -5.02
C ALA A 42 -24.05 -0.83 -5.18
N ASP A 43 -24.63 0.10 -4.43
CA ASP A 43 -24.27 1.53 -4.45
C ASP A 43 -22.83 1.76 -4.00
N LYS A 44 -22.38 1.12 -2.91
CA LYS A 44 -20.97 1.18 -2.46
C LYS A 44 -19.99 0.53 -3.44
N LEU A 45 -20.44 -0.45 -4.22
CA LEU A 45 -19.61 -1.12 -5.22
C LEU A 45 -19.60 -0.39 -6.56
N ALA A 46 -20.72 0.23 -6.95
CA ALA A 46 -20.95 0.97 -8.19
C ALA A 46 -20.48 2.43 -8.13
N ASP A 47 -20.17 2.94 -6.94
CA ASP A 47 -19.27 4.09 -6.77
C ASP A 47 -17.82 3.69 -7.17
N GLU A 48 -17.67 3.31 -8.44
CA GLU A 48 -16.40 2.93 -9.08
C GLU A 48 -15.41 4.10 -9.07
N ASN A 49 -15.91 5.34 -9.06
CA ASN A 49 -15.11 6.54 -8.89
C ASN A 49 -14.37 6.55 -7.53
N SER A 50 -15.02 6.13 -6.44
CA SER A 50 -14.38 6.02 -5.13
C SER A 50 -13.37 4.88 -5.07
N LYS A 51 -13.65 3.75 -5.73
CA LYS A 51 -12.71 2.62 -5.80
C LYS A 51 -11.48 2.93 -6.65
N ASP A 52 -11.65 3.39 -7.87
CA ASP A 52 -10.55 3.73 -8.79
C ASP A 52 -9.61 4.77 -8.16
N ASN A 53 -10.16 5.81 -7.55
CA ASN A 53 -9.36 6.82 -6.84
C ASN A 53 -8.63 6.23 -5.61
N LYS A 54 -9.26 5.34 -4.83
CA LYS A 54 -8.60 4.68 -3.69
C LYS A 54 -7.51 3.72 -4.13
N PHE A 55 -7.75 2.91 -5.17
CA PHE A 55 -6.73 2.03 -5.73
C PHE A 55 -5.54 2.82 -6.29
N LYS A 56 -5.81 3.91 -7.02
CA LYS A 56 -4.76 4.84 -7.47
C LYS A 56 -3.99 5.44 -6.29
N GLN A 57 -4.67 5.88 -5.24
CA GLN A 57 -4.01 6.41 -4.03
C GLN A 57 -3.13 5.36 -3.35
N LEU A 58 -3.60 4.11 -3.22
CA LEU A 58 -2.80 3.01 -2.67
C LEU A 58 -1.58 2.72 -3.55
N PHE A 59 -1.75 2.71 -4.87
CA PHE A 59 -0.65 2.50 -5.82
C PHE A 59 0.39 3.63 -5.75
N ILE A 60 -0.04 4.89 -5.71
CA ILE A 60 0.82 6.06 -5.53
C ILE A 60 1.58 5.98 -4.20
N THR A 61 0.90 5.54 -3.12
CA THR A 61 1.51 5.38 -1.80
C THR A 61 2.54 4.26 -1.79
N ALA A 62 2.26 3.13 -2.45
CA ALA A 62 3.21 2.03 -2.60
C ALA A 62 4.45 2.46 -3.41
N LEU A 63 4.26 3.20 -4.51
CA LEU A 63 5.37 3.76 -5.28
C LEU A 63 6.19 4.78 -4.46
N ALA A 64 5.54 5.60 -3.63
CA ALA A 64 6.24 6.50 -2.71
C ALA A 64 7.08 5.73 -1.68
N LEU A 65 6.57 4.62 -1.14
CA LEU A 65 7.33 3.74 -0.26
C LEU A 65 8.56 3.16 -0.97
N VAL A 66 8.43 2.68 -2.21
CA VAL A 66 9.56 2.16 -2.99
C VAL A 66 10.62 3.24 -3.23
N ARG A 67 10.21 4.45 -3.60
CA ARG A 67 11.12 5.58 -3.78
C ARG A 67 11.82 5.96 -2.47
N MET A 68 11.09 6.01 -1.36
CA MET A 68 11.66 6.24 -0.02
C MET A 68 12.72 5.20 0.34
N MET A 69 12.47 3.92 0.09
CA MET A 69 13.47 2.86 0.32
C MET A 69 14.70 3.05 -0.57
N ARG A 70 14.52 3.42 -1.84
CA ARG A 70 15.63 3.74 -2.74
C ARG A 70 16.46 4.91 -2.20
N SER A 71 15.83 6.04 -1.84
CA SER A 71 16.53 7.21 -1.29
C SER A 71 17.23 6.94 0.04
N TYR A 72 16.72 5.99 0.83
CA TYR A 72 17.42 5.52 2.03
C TYR A 72 18.69 4.74 1.69
N ILE A 73 18.61 3.82 0.72
CA ILE A 73 19.74 3.00 0.27
C ILE A 73 20.82 3.85 -0.41
N THR A 74 20.44 4.84 -1.24
CA THR A 74 21.38 5.77 -1.88
C THR A 74 21.98 6.78 -0.88
N GLY A 75 21.39 6.90 0.30
CA GLY A 75 21.86 7.80 1.36
C GLY A 75 21.32 9.23 1.27
N GLU A 76 20.48 9.54 0.28
CA GLU A 76 19.85 10.85 0.10
C GLU A 76 18.84 11.17 1.21
N TYR A 77 18.17 10.14 1.76
CA TYR A 77 17.17 10.29 2.82
C TYR A 77 17.48 9.42 4.03
N ARG A 78 17.95 10.02 5.12
CA ARG A 78 18.27 9.33 6.39
C ARG A 78 17.37 9.73 7.57
N GLN A 79 16.35 10.55 7.34
CA GLN A 79 15.41 11.04 8.36
C GLN A 79 14.30 10.03 8.70
N ILE A 80 14.66 8.75 8.76
CA ILE A 80 13.77 7.63 9.04
C ILE A 80 14.50 6.61 9.93
N GLN A 81 13.77 6.01 10.87
CA GLN A 81 14.34 4.98 11.74
C GLN A 81 14.64 3.71 10.94
N THR A 82 15.78 3.08 11.21
CA THR A 82 16.18 1.83 10.53
C THR A 82 15.16 0.71 10.73
N SER A 83 14.50 0.65 11.90
CA SER A 83 13.40 -0.29 12.17
C SER A 83 12.22 -0.11 11.22
N THR A 84 11.87 1.13 10.87
CA THR A 84 10.84 1.45 9.89
C THR A 84 11.25 1.01 8.49
N VAL A 85 12.51 1.20 8.10
CA VAL A 85 13.03 0.76 6.80
C VAL A 85 12.98 -0.77 6.69
N ILE A 86 13.44 -1.49 7.72
CA ILE A 86 13.35 -2.95 7.78
C ILE A 86 11.91 -3.42 7.62
N SER A 87 10.99 -2.78 8.35
CA SER A 87 9.55 -3.09 8.27
C SER A 87 8.98 -2.82 6.87
N GLY A 88 9.45 -1.76 6.20
CA GLY A 88 9.00 -1.38 4.86
C GLY A 88 9.47 -2.38 3.81
N LEU A 89 10.73 -2.81 3.93
CA LEU A 89 11.29 -3.89 3.11
C LEU A 89 10.54 -5.22 3.33
N ALA A 90 10.20 -5.57 4.57
CA ALA A 90 9.43 -6.78 4.87
C ALA A 90 8.05 -6.75 4.17
N VAL A 91 7.37 -5.60 4.17
CA VAL A 91 6.07 -5.45 3.49
C VAL A 91 6.23 -5.51 1.96
N LEU A 92 7.26 -4.88 1.40
CA LEU A 92 7.54 -4.97 -0.05
C LEU A 92 7.85 -6.41 -0.47
N LEU A 93 8.60 -7.15 0.33
CA LEU A 93 8.89 -8.57 0.09
C LEU A 93 7.64 -9.43 0.17
N TYR A 94 6.76 -9.18 1.14
CA TYR A 94 5.47 -9.87 1.26
C TYR A 94 4.58 -9.62 0.02
N VAL A 95 4.54 -8.38 -0.49
CA VAL A 95 3.79 -8.06 -1.72
C VAL A 95 4.38 -8.77 -2.94
N LEU A 96 5.71 -8.94 -3.00
CA LEU A 96 6.40 -9.56 -4.14
C LEU A 96 6.26 -11.09 -4.16
N SER A 97 6.19 -11.73 -2.99
CA SER A 97 5.94 -13.17 -2.85
C SER A 97 4.93 -13.43 -1.72
N PRO A 98 3.62 -13.42 -2.01
CA PRO A 98 2.58 -13.66 -1.01
C PRO A 98 2.58 -15.10 -0.45
N VAL A 99 3.43 -16.00 -0.95
CA VAL A 99 3.40 -17.44 -0.64
C VAL A 99 4.58 -17.89 0.25
N ASP A 100 5.70 -17.16 0.30
CA ASP A 100 6.96 -17.71 0.84
C ASP A 100 7.22 -17.51 2.35
N LEU A 101 6.41 -16.74 3.08
CA LEU A 101 6.71 -16.40 4.49
C LEU A 101 5.85 -17.09 5.55
N ILE A 102 4.82 -17.85 5.16
CA ILE A 102 3.95 -18.56 6.10
C ILE A 102 4.11 -20.07 5.87
N PRO A 103 4.65 -20.84 6.85
CA PRO A 103 4.64 -22.29 6.79
C PRO A 103 3.20 -22.80 6.66
N ASP A 104 2.96 -23.71 5.71
CA ASP A 104 1.68 -24.23 5.18
C ASP A 104 0.65 -24.85 6.18
N PHE A 105 0.63 -24.48 7.48
CA PHE A 105 -0.06 -25.25 8.52
C PHE A 105 -1.12 -24.52 9.36
N ILE A 106 -1.47 -23.25 9.09
CA ILE A 106 -2.47 -22.54 9.92
C ILE A 106 -3.64 -21.96 9.11
N PRO A 107 -4.73 -22.73 8.90
CA PRO A 107 -5.86 -22.34 8.05
C PRO A 107 -6.72 -21.15 8.53
N VAL A 108 -6.49 -20.63 9.74
CA VAL A 108 -7.36 -19.61 10.40
C VAL A 108 -6.63 -18.31 10.74
N VAL A 109 -5.29 -18.30 10.80
CA VAL A 109 -4.51 -17.12 11.22
C VAL A 109 -4.22 -16.16 10.08
N GLY A 110 -4.15 -16.62 8.83
CA GLY A 110 -3.76 -15.79 7.68
C GLY A 110 -4.62 -14.53 7.47
N PHE A 111 -5.95 -14.64 7.49
CA PHE A 111 -6.82 -13.49 7.17
C PHE A 111 -6.87 -12.41 8.27
N LEU A 112 -6.78 -12.81 9.54
CA LEU A 112 -6.75 -11.87 10.67
C LEU A 112 -5.38 -11.20 10.77
N ASP A 113 -4.31 -11.93 10.48
CA ASP A 113 -2.95 -11.37 10.41
C ASP A 113 -2.81 -10.39 9.25
N ASP A 114 -3.33 -10.71 8.05
CA ASP A 114 -3.28 -9.80 6.90
C ASP A 114 -3.99 -8.46 7.19
N LEU A 115 -5.18 -8.49 7.80
CA LEU A 115 -5.88 -7.25 8.18
C LEU A 115 -5.17 -6.48 9.29
N SER A 116 -4.56 -7.19 10.24
CA SER A 116 -3.80 -6.59 11.33
C SER A 116 -2.50 -5.96 10.84
N LEU A 117 -1.79 -6.66 9.94
CA LEU A 117 -0.59 -6.21 9.25
C LEU A 117 -0.89 -5.00 8.38
N ILE A 118 -1.96 -5.03 7.58
CA ILE A 118 -2.38 -3.88 6.76
C ILE A 118 -2.75 -2.70 7.66
N SER A 119 -3.50 -2.91 8.75
CA SER A 119 -3.90 -1.83 9.66
C SER A 119 -2.69 -1.20 10.37
N TRP A 120 -1.76 -2.04 10.84
CA TRP A 120 -0.50 -1.60 11.44
C TRP A 120 0.40 -0.89 10.42
N PHE A 121 0.50 -1.44 9.21
CA PHE A 121 1.26 -0.89 8.10
C PHE A 121 0.74 0.50 7.72
N VAL A 122 -0.57 0.64 7.48
CA VAL A 122 -1.20 1.93 7.19
C VAL A 122 -0.91 2.91 8.31
N GLY A 123 -1.08 2.53 9.58
CA GLY A 123 -0.81 3.43 10.71
C GLY A 123 0.67 3.87 10.83
N LYS A 124 1.61 2.92 10.68
CA LYS A 124 3.05 3.18 10.84
C LYS A 124 3.66 3.90 9.65
N PHE A 125 3.32 3.50 8.44
CA PHE A 125 3.94 4.03 7.23
C PHE A 125 3.25 5.27 6.70
N HIS A 126 2.00 5.55 7.06
CA HIS A 126 1.33 6.78 6.62
C HIS A 126 2.11 8.03 7.06
N ILE A 127 2.60 8.05 8.30
CA ILE A 127 3.39 9.18 8.83
C ILE A 127 4.73 9.31 8.11
N GLU A 128 5.45 8.19 7.96
CA GLU A 128 6.81 8.16 7.39
C GLU A 128 6.80 8.45 5.89
N ILE A 129 5.82 7.91 5.15
CA ILE A 129 5.61 8.23 3.74
C ILE A 129 5.24 9.71 3.57
N THR A 130 4.42 10.27 4.46
CA THR A 130 4.08 11.71 4.40
C THR A 130 5.33 12.57 4.61
N ARG A 131 6.12 12.26 5.65
CA ARG A 131 7.40 12.96 5.90
C ARG A 131 8.35 12.88 4.71
N TYR A 132 8.48 11.70 4.09
CA TYR A 132 9.30 11.52 2.89
C TYR A 132 8.77 12.35 1.72
N ARG A 133 7.45 12.38 1.48
CA ARG A 133 6.86 13.17 0.40
C ARG A 133 7.09 14.66 0.61
N ASP A 134 6.99 15.15 1.84
CA ASP A 134 7.26 16.56 2.15
C ASP A 134 8.73 16.92 1.85
N TRP A 135 9.66 16.04 2.24
CA TRP A 135 11.07 16.18 1.88
C TRP A 135 11.30 16.15 0.36
N GLU A 136 10.69 15.21 -0.36
CA GLU A 136 10.82 15.07 -1.82
C GLU A 136 10.31 16.33 -2.55
N MET A 137 9.20 16.89 -2.07
CA MET A 137 8.66 18.15 -2.58
C MET A 137 9.60 19.33 -2.31
N GLN A 138 10.22 19.41 -1.13
CA GLN A 138 11.20 20.44 -0.82
C GLN A 138 12.43 20.36 -1.74
N ILE A 139 13.01 19.16 -1.93
CA ILE A 139 14.15 18.96 -2.85
C ILE A 139 13.78 19.37 -4.27
N THR A 140 12.59 18.99 -4.74
CA THR A 140 12.12 19.35 -6.09
C THR A 140 11.95 20.86 -6.25
N GLN A 141 11.42 21.54 -5.24
CA GLN A 141 11.25 23.00 -5.24
C GLN A 141 12.59 23.74 -5.19
N LEU A 142 13.55 23.24 -4.40
CA LEU A 142 14.91 23.81 -4.33
C LEU A 142 15.64 23.67 -5.66
N ALA A 143 15.50 22.52 -6.33
CA ALA A 143 16.06 22.31 -7.67
C ALA A 143 15.43 23.23 -8.72
N ALA A 144 14.10 23.44 -8.66
CA ALA A 144 13.39 24.33 -9.57
C ALA A 144 13.67 25.83 -9.31
N ALA A 145 13.94 26.20 -8.05
CA ALA A 145 14.25 27.58 -7.66
C ALA A 145 15.69 27.99 -8.02
N ASN A 146 16.58 27.04 -8.28
CA ASN A 146 17.97 27.32 -8.64
C ASN A 146 18.41 26.56 -9.91
N PRO A 147 17.82 26.87 -11.09
CA PRO A 147 18.13 26.19 -12.34
C PRO A 147 19.55 26.51 -12.89
N ALA A 148 20.33 27.36 -12.21
CA ALA A 148 21.60 27.93 -12.68
C ALA A 148 22.84 27.53 -11.85
N GLN A 149 22.88 26.29 -11.35
CA GLN A 149 24.11 25.67 -10.82
C GLN A 149 24.46 24.36 -11.56
N GLY A 150 24.34 24.37 -12.90
CA GLY A 150 25.30 23.70 -13.77
C GLY A 150 25.95 24.83 -14.56
N ASP A 151 27.20 25.20 -14.37
CA ASP A 151 28.40 24.37 -14.50
C ASP A 151 29.59 25.13 -13.86
N PRO A 152 30.25 24.63 -12.79
CA PRO A 152 31.45 25.26 -12.23
C PRO A 152 32.70 25.11 -13.11
N LEU A 153 32.62 24.36 -14.23
CA LEU A 153 33.76 24.04 -15.09
C LEU A 153 33.88 24.90 -16.35
N LEU A 154 33.10 25.98 -16.49
CA LEU A 154 33.39 27.01 -17.48
C LEU A 154 34.29 28.07 -16.84
N PRO A 155 35.62 28.04 -17.07
CA PRO A 155 36.46 29.16 -16.70
C PRO A 155 35.94 30.40 -17.44
N ALA A 156 35.89 31.51 -16.71
CA ALA A 156 35.60 32.83 -17.23
C ALA A 156 36.40 33.09 -18.52
N MET A 157 35.74 32.99 -19.68
CA MET A 157 36.26 33.43 -20.97
C MET A 157 35.88 34.90 -21.20
N ALA A 158 36.09 35.71 -20.16
CA ALA A 158 36.30 37.14 -20.29
C ALA A 158 37.81 37.36 -20.06
N GLU A 159 38.41 38.30 -20.78
CA GLU A 159 39.83 38.69 -20.74
C GLU A 159 40.78 37.93 -21.69
N LEU A 160 40.72 38.26 -22.99
CA LEU A 160 41.82 38.32 -23.96
C LEU A 160 41.16 38.79 -25.27
N GLY A 161 41.35 39.99 -25.82
CA GLY A 161 42.29 41.06 -25.60
C GLY A 161 42.11 42.00 -26.79
N HIS A 162 42.16 43.29 -26.54
CA HIS A 162 42.25 44.34 -27.55
C HIS A 162 43.39 44.07 -28.55
N SER A 163 43.11 44.27 -29.85
CA SER A 163 43.71 45.32 -30.71
C SER A 163 43.33 45.13 -32.18
#